data_AF-A0A2G7LZ02-F1
#
_entry.id   AF-A0A2G7LZ02-F1
#
_cell.length_a   1.000
_cell.length_b   1.000
_cell.length_c   1.000
_cell.angle_alpha   90.00
_cell.angle_beta   90.00
_cell.angle_gamma   90.00
#
_symmetry.space_group_name_H-M   'P 1'
#
loop_
_entity.id
_entity.type
_entity.pdbx_description
1 polymer ?
#
loop_
_entity_poly.entity_id
_entity_poly.type
_entity_poly.pdbx_seq_one_letter_code
_entity_poly.pdbx_strand_id
1 'polypeptide(L)'
;MGESEHWRGELDTTVTNERAENGAFTIFYKKDNLEDIKEYKININEGRIIRKESDLTSKSIDFPITRTKGSQVSRNEDQTIVIEWTDMNGNNFEENLILREK
;
A
#
# COMPACT_ATOMS: atom_id res chain seq x y z
N MET A 1 2.90 3.55 -10.23
CA MET A 1 1.97 2.39 -10.10
C MET A 1 2.79 1.11 -9.96
N GLY A 2 2.29 0.10 -9.26
CA GLY A 2 2.94 -1.21 -9.12
C GLY A 2 1.91 -2.33 -8.97
N GLU A 3 2.26 -3.53 -9.40
CA GLU A 3 1.33 -4.67 -9.47
C GLU A 3 2.00 -5.99 -9.08
N SER A 4 1.21 -6.86 -8.45
CA SER A 4 1.52 -8.25 -8.13
C SER A 4 0.37 -9.14 -8.63
N GLU A 5 0.36 -10.42 -8.24
CA GLU A 5 -0.66 -11.37 -8.67
C GLU A 5 -2.06 -10.96 -8.18
N HIS A 6 -2.19 -10.62 -6.90
CA HIS A 6 -3.48 -10.30 -6.28
C HIS A 6 -3.66 -8.84 -5.93
N TRP A 7 -2.58 -8.04 -5.95
CA TRP A 7 -2.64 -6.67 -5.47
C TRP A 7 -2.14 -5.68 -6.52
N ARG A 8 -2.67 -4.46 -6.45
CA ARG A 8 -2.19 -3.30 -7.20
C ARG A 8 -1.99 -2.16 -6.22
N GLY A 9 -0.87 -1.47 -6.30
CA GLY A 9 -0.63 -0.25 -5.53
C GLY A 9 -0.61 0.98 -6.44
N GLU A 10 -1.20 2.05 -5.94
CA GLU A 10 -1.17 3.38 -6.54
C GLU A 10 -0.68 4.40 -5.50
N LEU A 11 0.05 5.39 -5.98
CA LEU A 11 0.47 6.54 -5.18
C LEU A 11 -0.14 7.76 -5.86
N ASP A 12 -1.06 8.41 -5.17
CA ASP A 12 -1.60 9.69 -5.58
C ASP A 12 -1.01 10.78 -4.68
N THR A 13 -0.45 11.83 -5.28
CA THR A 13 0.19 12.93 -4.57
C THR A 13 -0.40 14.24 -5.05
N THR A 14 -0.90 15.04 -4.12
CA THR A 14 -1.36 16.40 -4.38
C THR A 14 -0.46 17.37 -3.63
N VAL A 15 0.23 18.23 -4.38
CA VAL A 15 0.96 19.36 -3.80
C VAL A 15 -0.06 20.39 -3.33
N THR A 16 -0.28 20.52 -2.02
CA THR A 16 -1.33 21.39 -1.48
C THR A 16 -0.84 22.79 -1.12
N ASN A 17 0.46 22.97 -0.86
CA ASN A 17 1.14 24.26 -0.71
C ASN A 17 2.65 24.07 -0.92
N GLU A 18 3.40 25.13 -1.24
CA GLU A 18 4.86 25.09 -1.53
C GLU A 18 5.75 24.44 -0.44
N ARG A 19 5.19 24.11 0.73
CA ARG A 19 5.87 23.53 1.90
C ARG A 19 5.31 22.18 2.37
N ALA A 20 4.17 21.74 1.85
CA ALA A 20 3.51 20.50 2.26
C ALA A 20 2.92 19.78 1.06
N GLU A 21 3.27 18.51 0.91
CA GLU A 21 2.64 17.62 -0.06
C GLU A 21 1.77 16.65 0.73
N ASN A 22 0.52 16.50 0.32
CA ASN A 22 -0.33 15.44 0.84
C ASN A 22 -0.39 14.34 -0.22
N GLY A 23 -0.34 13.10 0.21
CA GLY A 23 -0.53 11.97 -0.70
C GLY A 23 -1.29 10.85 -0.03
N ALA A 24 -1.69 9.88 -0.83
CA ALA A 24 -2.24 8.63 -0.35
C ALA A 24 -1.58 7.48 -1.11
N PHE A 25 -1.15 6.45 -0.39
CA PHE A 25 -0.99 5.15 -1.01
C PHE A 25 -2.35 4.46 -0.98
N THR A 26 -2.80 3.99 -2.12
CA THR A 26 -4.00 3.16 -2.21
C THR A 26 -3.59 1.77 -2.71
N ILE A 27 -3.89 0.76 -1.90
CA ILE A 27 -3.64 -0.64 -2.23
C ILE A 27 -4.98 -1.29 -2.57
N PHE A 28 -5.05 -1.91 -3.74
CA PHE A 28 -6.23 -2.55 -4.28
C PHE A 28 -6.07 -4.07 -4.31
N TYR A 29 -7.05 -4.79 -3.78
CA TYR A 29 -7.20 -6.21 -4.04
C TYR A 29 -7.87 -6.43 -5.40
N LYS A 30 -7.23 -7.21 -6.27
CA LYS A 30 -7.64 -7.39 -7.67
C LYS A 30 -8.86 -8.30 -7.82
N LYS A 31 -9.13 -9.18 -6.84
CA LYS A 31 -10.28 -10.09 -6.90
C LYS A 31 -11.53 -9.44 -6.33
N ASP A 32 -12.68 -9.91 -6.82
CA ASP A 32 -13.98 -9.40 -6.39
C ASP A 32 -14.41 -9.94 -5.03
N ASN A 33 -13.96 -11.14 -4.66
CA ASN A 33 -14.33 -11.80 -3.42
C ASN A 33 -13.41 -11.38 -2.27
N LEU A 34 -13.89 -10.48 -1.43
CA LEU A 34 -13.16 -9.99 -0.25
C LEU A 34 -13.09 -11.03 0.88
N GLU A 35 -14.05 -11.96 0.91
CA GLU A 35 -14.11 -13.03 1.91
C GLU A 35 -12.95 -14.01 1.78
N ASP A 36 -12.14 -13.93 0.72
CA ASP A 36 -10.97 -14.79 0.52
C ASP A 36 -9.81 -14.46 1.49
N ILE A 37 -9.83 -13.28 2.14
CA ILE A 37 -8.74 -12.82 3.01
C ILE A 37 -9.19 -12.76 4.47
N LYS A 38 -8.56 -13.60 5.30
CA LYS A 38 -8.80 -13.68 6.74
C LYS A 38 -7.99 -12.66 7.54
N GLU A 39 -6.74 -12.44 7.16
CA GLU A 39 -5.89 -11.40 7.76
C GLU A 39 -4.88 -10.91 6.74
N TYR A 40 -4.45 -9.67 6.89
CA TYR A 40 -3.42 -9.09 6.04
C TYR A 40 -2.53 -8.12 6.84
N LYS A 41 -1.30 -7.97 6.36
CA LYS A 41 -0.30 -7.03 6.84
C LYS A 41 0.39 -6.38 5.64
N ILE A 42 0.32 -5.07 5.56
CA ILE A 42 0.96 -4.26 4.52
C ILE A 42 2.10 -3.48 5.16
N ASN A 43 3.30 -3.64 4.62
CA ASN A 43 4.51 -2.90 5.00
C ASN A 43 4.96 -2.04 3.83
N ILE A 44 5.08 -0.72 4.01
CA ILE A 44 5.57 0.21 2.98
C ILE A 44 6.92 0.78 3.43
N ASN A 45 7.88 0.86 2.51
CA ASN A 45 9.23 1.39 2.71
C ASN A 45 9.93 0.74 3.92
N GLU A 46 10.11 -0.58 3.85
CA GLU A 46 10.82 -1.35 4.89
C GLU A 46 10.22 -1.19 6.30
N GLY A 47 8.89 -1.04 6.38
CA GLY A 47 8.17 -0.98 7.65
C GLY A 47 8.00 0.43 8.24
N ARG A 48 8.26 1.49 7.47
CA ARG A 48 7.92 2.87 7.90
C ARG A 48 6.42 3.09 8.07
N ILE A 49 5.62 2.43 7.25
CA ILE A 49 4.16 2.42 7.37
C ILE A 49 3.72 0.95 7.43
N ILE A 50 2.99 0.60 8.49
CA ILE A 50 2.50 -0.77 8.72
C ILE A 50 1.02 -0.70 9.06
N ARG A 51 0.20 -1.49 8.36
CA ARG A 51 -1.18 -1.79 8.76
C ARG A 51 -1.35 -3.30 8.81
N LYS A 52 -1.94 -3.78 9.91
CA LYS A 52 -2.32 -5.17 10.08
C LYS A 52 -3.77 -5.20 10.53
N GLU A 53 -4.61 -5.91 9.79
CA GLU A 53 -6.03 -6.05 10.09
C GLU A 53 -6.49 -7.49 9.83
N SER A 54 -7.59 -7.85 10.49
CA SER A 54 -8.34 -9.07 10.22
C SER A 54 -9.50 -8.72 9.30
N ASP A 55 -9.76 -9.62 8.36
CA ASP A 55 -10.76 -9.51 7.30
C ASP A 55 -10.53 -8.31 6.35
N LEU A 56 -10.63 -8.56 5.05
CA LEU A 56 -10.62 -7.47 4.08
C LEU A 56 -12.02 -6.90 3.94
N THR A 57 -12.28 -5.73 4.54
CA THR A 57 -13.62 -5.10 4.50
C THR A 57 -13.86 -4.23 3.26
N SER A 58 -12.80 -3.89 2.52
CA SER A 58 -12.85 -3.03 1.33
C SER A 58 -11.84 -3.51 0.29
N LYS A 59 -12.18 -3.37 -1.00
CA LYS A 59 -11.23 -3.65 -2.11
C LYS A 59 -10.05 -2.70 -2.15
N SER A 60 -10.20 -1.50 -1.58
CA SER A 60 -9.15 -0.49 -1.51
C SER A 60 -8.81 -0.15 -0.06
N ILE A 61 -7.51 -0.03 0.20
CA ILE A 61 -6.94 0.31 1.50
C ILE A 61 -6.11 1.58 1.33
N ASP A 62 -6.54 2.66 1.98
CA ASP A 62 -5.88 3.95 1.89
C ASP A 62 -4.94 4.22 3.08
N PHE A 63 -3.75 4.71 2.75
CA PHE A 63 -2.74 5.16 3.69
C PHE A 63 -2.47 6.65 3.45
N PRO A 64 -3.02 7.54 4.28
CA PRO A 64 -2.73 8.96 4.15
C PRO A 64 -1.27 9.24 4.49
N ILE A 65 -0.64 10.05 3.66
CA ILE A 65 0.74 10.51 3.80
C ILE A 65 0.70 12.02 3.98
N THR A 66 1.24 12.51 5.10
CA THR A 66 1.50 13.93 5.30
C THR A 66 2.99 14.17 5.08
N ARG A 67 3.37 14.87 4.01
CA ARG A 67 4.78 15.15 3.70
C ARG A 67 5.13 16.59 4.10
N THR A 68 6.18 16.74 4.90
CA THR A 68 6.89 18.02 5.07
C THR A 68 8.05 18.09 4.06
N LYS A 69 8.21 19.25 3.39
CA LYS A 69 9.30 19.48 2.43
C LYS A 69 10.65 19.10 3.07
N GLY A 70 11.42 18.21 2.43
CA GLY A 70 12.73 17.74 2.92
C GLY A 70 12.73 16.41 3.68
N SER A 71 11.59 15.74 3.84
CA SER A 71 11.54 14.37 4.35
C SER A 71 12.17 13.39 3.33
N GLN A 72 12.97 12.43 3.80
CA GLN A 72 13.69 11.44 2.97
C GLN A 72 12.80 10.58 2.06
N VAL A 73 11.48 10.57 2.30
CA VAL A 73 10.48 9.90 1.45
C VAL A 73 10.17 10.70 0.16
N SER A 74 10.67 11.94 0.03
CA SER A 74 10.41 12.86 -1.09
C SER A 74 11.46 12.85 -2.21
N ARG A 75 12.43 11.94 -2.16
CA ARG A 75 13.27 11.69 -3.34
C ARG A 75 12.57 10.62 -4.15
N ASN A 76 12.56 10.80 -5.46
CA ASN A 76 12.09 9.90 -6.53
C ASN A 76 12.64 8.47 -6.39
N GLU A 77 12.34 7.81 -5.28
CA GLU A 77 12.78 6.49 -4.90
C GLU A 77 11.58 5.58 -5.05
N ASP A 78 11.77 4.50 -5.80
CA ASP A 78 10.84 3.40 -5.91
C ASP A 78 10.34 3.01 -4.51
N GLN A 79 9.03 3.04 -4.29
CA GLN A 79 8.45 2.69 -2.99
C GLN A 79 8.19 1.19 -2.97
N THR A 80 8.86 0.46 -2.08
CA THR A 80 8.65 -0.98 -1.91
C THR A 80 7.49 -1.23 -0.96
N ILE A 81 6.56 -2.07 -1.37
CA ILE A 81 5.44 -2.54 -0.54
C ILE A 81 5.50 -4.06 -0.46
N VAL A 82 5.38 -4.59 0.76
CA VAL A 82 5.27 -6.02 1.02
C VAL A 82 3.91 -6.28 1.64
N ILE A 83 3.14 -7.18 1.04
CA ILE A 83 1.82 -7.58 1.49
C ILE A 83 1.89 -9.04 1.91
N GLU A 84 1.71 -9.29 3.20
CA GLU A 84 1.57 -10.62 3.77
C GLU A 84 0.07 -10.84 4.04
N TRP A 85 -0.51 -11.95 3.58
CA TRP A 85 -1.93 -12.22 3.82
C TRP A 85 -2.22 -13.71 3.97
N THR A 86 -3.27 -14.01 4.72
CA THR A 86 -3.72 -15.38 5.00
C THR A 86 -5.10 -15.57 4.40
N ASP A 87 -5.30 -16.64 3.61
CA ASP A 87 -6.62 -16.97 3.10
C ASP A 87 -7.52 -17.63 4.17
N MET A 88 -8.80 -17.83 3.83
CA MET A 88 -9.75 -18.51 4.71
C MET A 88 -9.42 -19.98 4.99
N ASN A 89 -8.59 -20.61 4.15
CA ASN A 89 -8.11 -21.97 4.35
C ASN A 89 -6.87 -22.02 5.27
N GLY A 90 -6.31 -20.87 5.65
CA GLY A 90 -5.11 -20.76 6.47
C GLY A 90 -3.80 -20.82 5.67
N ASN A 91 -3.84 -20.67 4.34
CA ASN A 91 -2.65 -20.56 3.52
C ASN A 91 -2.10 -19.13 3.60
N ASN A 92 -0.78 -19.02 3.76
CA ASN A 92 -0.09 -17.74 3.84
C ASN A 92 0.53 -17.38 2.49
N PHE A 93 0.43 -16.11 2.12
CA PHE A 93 0.96 -15.55 0.89
C PHE A 93 1.78 -14.31 1.21
N GLU A 94 2.82 -14.08 0.41
CA GLU A 94 3.63 -12.86 0.44
C GLU A 94 3.75 -12.33 -0.98
N GLU A 95 3.44 -11.05 -1.17
CA GLU A 95 3.52 -10.38 -2.45
C GLU A 95 4.25 -9.04 -2.32
N ASN A 96 5.10 -8.76 -3.31
CA ASN A 96 5.95 -7.56 -3.33
C ASN A 96 5.52 -6.65 -4.49
N LEU A 97 5.35 -5.36 -4.20
CA LEU A 97 5.04 -4.33 -5.18
C LEU A 97 6.12 -3.26 -5.14
N ILE A 98 6.44 -2.70 -6.31
CA ILE A 98 7.30 -1.54 -6.42
C ILE A 98 6.50 -0.42 -7.08
N LEU A 99 6.25 0.67 -6.35
CA LEU A 99 5.61 1.85 -6.92
C LEU A 99 6.67 2.78 -7.49
N ARG A 100 6.62 2.92 -8.80
CA ARG A 100 7.38 3.93 -9.53
C ARG A 100 6.53 5.17 -9.75
N GLU A 101 7.15 6.34 -9.64
CA GLU A 101 6.55 7.59 -10.15
C GLU A 101 6.31 7.46 -11.65
N LYS A 102 5.24 8.09 -12.13
CA LYS A 102 4.77 7.99 -13.52
C LYS A 102 5.32 9.14 -14.35
#